data_AF-A0A3N7E2M1-F1
#
_entry.id   AF-A0A3N7E2M1-F1
#
_cell.length_a   1.000
_cell.length_b   1.000
_cell.length_c   1.000
_cell.angle_alpha   90.00
_cell.angle_beta   90.00
_cell.angle_gamma   90.00
#
_symmetry.space_group_name_H-M   'P 1'
#
loop_
_entity.id
_entity.type
_entity.pdbx_description
1 polymer ?
#
loop_
_entity_poly.entity_id
_entity_poly.type
_entity_poly.pdbx_seq_one_letter_code
_entity_poly.pdbx_strand_id
1 'polypeptide(L)'
;MIDSLLQLLWRWLVLFVAAAVLLTGCKPEAPKKMEPVMVGITGYNFTNEGVQRYFVNNMYGSNLPPYGGGGATSCCVSLPAKWSPDLKVELTWRMGDWTVPYEQIAHLSTDEQLKCCWKVRALSKSVSIEPYEADTMGSLQVFFLPEDEIKVWVSKYDLGHEKHPSGMPYPQHPVVPLSTLSHSQESVHGR
;
A
#
# COMPACT_ATOMS: atom_id res chain seq x y z
N MET A 1 -67.61 -3.82 51.49
CA MET A 1 -67.11 -2.49 51.06
C MET A 1 -65.59 -2.48 50.86
N ILE A 2 -64.82 -3.20 51.71
CA ILE A 2 -63.35 -3.30 51.62
C ILE A 2 -62.88 -4.14 50.42
N ASP A 3 -63.58 -5.25 50.10
CA ASP A 3 -63.21 -6.13 48.96
C ASP A 3 -63.29 -5.44 47.60
N SER A 4 -64.32 -4.61 47.39
CA SER A 4 -64.48 -3.86 46.13
C SER A 4 -63.37 -2.81 45.97
N LEU A 5 -62.92 -2.19 47.07
CA LEU A 5 -61.82 -1.23 47.07
C LEU A 5 -60.48 -1.93 46.76
N LEU A 6 -60.27 -3.13 47.33
CA LEU A 6 -59.08 -3.94 47.11
C LEU A 6 -58.99 -4.46 45.66
N GLN A 7 -60.13 -4.86 45.07
CA GLN A 7 -60.20 -5.27 43.66
C GLN A 7 -59.95 -4.11 42.70
N LEU A 8 -60.44 -2.90 43.02
CA LEU A 8 -60.13 -1.70 42.26
C LEU A 8 -58.64 -1.41 42.31
N LEU A 9 -58.04 -1.32 43.50
CA LEU A 9 -56.61 -1.06 43.68
C LEU A 9 -55.73 -2.08 42.96
N TRP A 10 -56.09 -3.37 42.97
CA TRP A 10 -55.39 -4.41 42.22
C TRP A 10 -55.43 -4.19 40.71
N ARG A 11 -56.60 -3.82 40.14
CA ARG A 11 -56.74 -3.54 38.70
C ARG A 11 -55.88 -2.35 38.28
N TRP A 12 -55.86 -1.28 39.09
CA TRP A 12 -55.01 -0.13 38.85
C TRP A 12 -53.52 -0.48 38.93
N LEU A 13 -53.13 -1.32 39.90
CA LEU A 13 -51.75 -1.79 40.04
C LEU A 13 -51.31 -2.63 38.82
N VAL A 14 -52.15 -3.54 38.35
CA VAL A 14 -51.88 -4.37 37.16
C VAL A 14 -51.76 -3.51 35.90
N LEU A 15 -52.64 -2.51 35.73
CA LEU A 15 -52.56 -1.58 34.61
C LEU A 15 -51.29 -0.72 34.65
N PHE A 16 -50.88 -0.28 35.84
CA PHE A 16 -49.65 0.50 36.04
C PHE A 16 -48.40 -0.32 35.72
N VAL A 17 -48.36 -1.57 36.19
CA VAL A 17 -47.25 -2.51 35.89
C VAL A 17 -47.20 -2.84 34.40
N ALA A 18 -48.34 -3.09 33.75
CA ALA A 18 -48.39 -3.35 32.32
C ALA A 18 -47.91 -2.14 31.49
N ALA A 19 -48.29 -0.92 31.88
CA ALA A 19 -47.81 0.31 31.24
C ALA A 19 -46.30 0.53 31.45
N ALA A 20 -45.77 0.16 32.63
CA ALA A 20 -44.33 0.26 32.92
C ALA A 20 -43.49 -0.75 32.10
N VAL A 21 -44.02 -1.94 31.79
CA VAL A 21 -43.33 -2.94 30.95
C VAL A 21 -43.19 -2.46 29.49
N LEU A 22 -44.16 -1.69 28.99
CA LEU A 22 -44.12 -1.12 27.63
C LEU A 22 -43.10 0.01 27.45
N LEU A 23 -42.52 0.53 28.54
CA LEU A 23 -41.47 1.57 28.53
C LEU A 23 -40.05 1.00 28.56
N THR A 24 -39.87 -0.32 28.38
CA THR A 24 -38.53 -0.91 28.21
C THR A 24 -37.97 -0.54 26.84
N GLY A 25 -37.23 0.57 26.83
CA GLY A 25 -36.79 1.29 25.64
C GLY A 25 -35.93 0.50 24.65
N CYS A 26 -36.05 0.92 23.38
CA CYS A 26 -35.12 0.54 22.31
C CYS A 26 -33.68 0.90 22.72
N LYS A 27 -32.81 -0.10 22.82
CA LYS A 27 -31.37 0.16 22.86
C LYS A 27 -30.97 0.80 21.53
N PRO A 28 -30.34 1.98 21.51
CA PRO A 28 -29.74 2.48 20.28
C PRO A 28 -28.69 1.47 19.82
N GLU A 29 -28.84 0.99 18.59
CA GLU A 29 -27.89 0.09 17.96
C GLU A 29 -26.55 0.82 17.89
N ALA A 30 -25.51 0.23 18.50
CA ALA A 30 -24.19 0.84 18.49
C ALA A 30 -23.75 1.06 17.02
N PRO A 31 -23.07 2.18 16.70
CA PRO A 31 -22.60 2.42 15.35
C PRO A 31 -21.74 1.23 14.90
N LYS A 32 -22.12 0.59 13.79
CA LYS A 32 -21.36 -0.52 13.20
C LYS A 32 -19.93 -0.03 12.95
N LYS A 33 -18.96 -0.58 13.67
CA LYS A 33 -17.55 -0.35 13.36
C LYS A 33 -17.32 -0.81 11.93
N MET A 34 -16.77 0.06 11.11
CA MET A 34 -16.45 -0.28 9.72
C MET A 34 -15.28 -1.26 9.75
N GLU A 35 -15.50 -2.47 9.25
CA GLU A 35 -14.49 -3.52 9.25
C GLU A 35 -13.31 -3.14 8.33
N PRO A 36 -12.06 -3.52 8.69
CA PRO A 36 -10.92 -3.37 7.81
C PRO A 36 -11.10 -4.13 6.48
N VAL A 37 -10.54 -3.59 5.42
CA VAL A 37 -10.60 -4.13 4.06
C VAL A 37 -9.23 -4.69 3.68
N MET A 38 -9.21 -5.93 3.19
CA MET A 38 -8.00 -6.52 2.62
C MET A 38 -7.78 -5.99 1.21
N VAL A 39 -6.62 -5.39 0.96
CA VAL A 39 -6.25 -4.86 -0.36
C VAL A 39 -4.98 -5.53 -0.88
N GLY A 40 -4.91 -5.69 -2.20
CA GLY A 40 -3.70 -6.14 -2.87
C GLY A 40 -2.57 -5.11 -2.78
N ILE A 41 -1.35 -5.55 -3.03
CA ILE A 41 -0.14 -4.72 -3.02
C ILE A 41 0.42 -4.68 -4.44
N THR A 42 0.49 -3.49 -5.02
CA THR A 42 1.13 -3.23 -6.31
C THR A 42 2.35 -2.34 -6.09
N GLY A 43 3.43 -2.57 -6.84
CA GLY A 43 4.67 -1.81 -6.70
C GLY A 43 5.08 -1.11 -7.99
N TYR A 44 5.70 0.06 -7.86
CA TYR A 44 6.28 0.84 -8.94
C TYR A 44 7.66 1.33 -8.54
N ASN A 45 8.65 1.11 -9.40
CA ASN A 45 10.03 1.47 -9.16
C ASN A 45 10.47 2.55 -10.13
N PHE A 46 10.70 3.76 -9.63
CA PHE A 46 11.20 4.91 -10.37
C PHE A 46 12.71 5.09 -10.24
N THR A 47 13.40 4.09 -9.71
CA THR A 47 14.86 4.10 -9.51
C THR A 47 15.58 3.27 -10.56
N ASN A 48 16.89 3.47 -10.64
CA ASN A 48 17.81 2.67 -11.47
C ASN A 48 18.19 1.33 -10.83
N GLU A 49 17.94 1.12 -9.53
CA GLU A 49 18.24 -0.13 -8.84
C GLU A 49 16.99 -1.02 -8.83
N GLY A 50 17.16 -2.35 -8.91
CA GLY A 50 16.04 -3.27 -8.79
C GLY A 50 15.54 -3.41 -7.36
N VAL A 51 14.22 -3.39 -7.14
CA VAL A 51 13.63 -3.79 -5.84
C VAL A 51 13.52 -5.32 -5.85
N GLN A 52 14.47 -5.98 -5.20
CA GLN A 52 14.56 -7.44 -5.19
C GLN A 52 13.42 -8.09 -4.41
N ARG A 53 13.02 -7.45 -3.30
CA ARG A 53 11.87 -7.83 -2.48
C ARG A 53 11.47 -6.66 -1.59
N TYR A 54 10.18 -6.55 -1.30
CA TYR A 54 9.69 -5.63 -0.29
C TYR A 54 8.49 -6.21 0.46
N PHE A 55 8.20 -5.63 1.62
CA PHE A 55 7.08 -5.99 2.47
C PHE A 55 6.37 -4.74 2.95
N VAL A 56 5.05 -4.80 3.01
CA VAL A 56 4.19 -3.79 3.62
C VAL A 56 3.49 -4.44 4.80
N ASN A 57 3.69 -3.97 6.02
CA ASN A 57 3.19 -4.60 7.25
C ASN A 57 3.47 -6.12 7.27
N ASN A 58 4.70 -6.51 6.93
CA ASN A 58 5.16 -7.89 6.86
C ASN A 58 4.56 -8.74 5.72
N MET A 59 3.75 -8.16 4.84
CA MET A 59 3.13 -8.82 3.69
C MET A 59 3.93 -8.58 2.43
N TYR A 60 4.24 -9.65 1.69
CA TYR A 60 5.15 -9.60 0.55
C TYR A 60 4.57 -8.81 -0.63
N GLY A 61 5.40 -7.97 -1.23
CA GLY A 61 5.14 -7.33 -2.53
C GLY A 61 6.04 -7.90 -3.62
N SER A 62 5.61 -7.78 -4.88
CA SER A 62 6.29 -8.33 -6.05
C SER A 62 7.71 -7.76 -6.23
N ASN A 63 8.63 -8.50 -6.85
CA ASN A 63 9.91 -7.92 -7.27
C ASN A 63 9.69 -6.89 -8.40
N LEU A 64 10.50 -5.83 -8.42
CA LEU A 64 10.37 -4.75 -9.40
C LEU A 64 11.71 -4.52 -10.12
N PRO A 65 11.74 -4.56 -11.46
CA PRO A 65 12.93 -4.15 -12.20
C PRO A 65 13.17 -2.63 -12.02
N PRO A 66 14.38 -2.12 -12.34
CA PRO A 66 14.60 -0.70 -12.53
C PRO A 66 13.56 -0.09 -13.48
N TYR A 67 13.04 1.09 -13.15
CA TYR A 67 12.09 1.82 -13.99
C TYR A 67 10.88 1.00 -14.48
N GLY A 68 10.30 0.15 -13.62
CA GLY A 68 9.15 -0.67 -13.96
C GLY A 68 8.21 -0.97 -12.79
N GLY A 69 7.16 -1.76 -13.03
CA GLY A 69 6.16 -2.11 -12.03
C GLY A 69 4.73 -2.09 -12.57
N GLY A 70 3.74 -2.26 -11.69
CA GLY A 70 2.32 -2.25 -12.05
C GLY A 70 1.77 -3.51 -12.70
N GLY A 71 2.63 -4.41 -13.21
CA GLY A 71 2.20 -5.62 -13.92
C GLY A 71 1.79 -6.80 -13.03
N ALA A 72 1.92 -6.68 -11.70
CA ALA A 72 1.57 -7.73 -10.76
C ALA A 72 1.04 -7.14 -9.45
N THR A 73 0.13 -7.88 -8.82
CA THR A 73 -0.43 -7.58 -7.50
C THR A 73 -0.21 -8.75 -6.57
N SER A 74 0.47 -8.51 -5.45
CA SER A 74 0.64 -9.49 -4.38
C SER A 74 -0.48 -9.36 -3.35
N CYS A 75 -0.74 -10.42 -2.60
CA CYS A 75 -1.69 -10.39 -1.50
C CYS A 75 -0.99 -10.26 -0.16
N CYS A 76 -1.52 -9.56 0.83
CA CYS A 76 -2.52 -8.49 0.85
C CYS A 76 -2.26 -7.74 2.16
N VAL A 77 -2.74 -6.51 2.33
CA VAL A 77 -2.68 -5.79 3.61
C VAL A 77 -4.07 -5.39 4.09
N SER A 78 -4.28 -5.39 5.41
CA SER A 78 -5.52 -4.92 6.03
C SER A 78 -5.44 -3.41 6.26
N LEU A 79 -6.37 -2.66 5.67
CA LEU A 79 -6.47 -1.20 5.81
C LEU A 79 -7.86 -0.81 6.32
N PRO A 80 -8.00 0.30 7.07
CA PRO A 80 -9.31 0.80 7.44
C PRO A 80 -10.08 1.25 6.19
N ALA A 81 -11.40 1.06 6.18
CA ALA A 81 -12.24 1.52 5.06
C ALA A 81 -12.28 3.06 4.92
N LYS A 82 -11.95 3.80 5.99
CA LYS A 82 -11.84 5.26 6.00
C LYS A 82 -10.42 5.67 6.35
N TRP A 83 -9.83 6.53 5.52
CA TRP A 83 -8.51 7.09 5.75
C TRP A 83 -8.48 8.04 6.98
N SER A 84 -7.32 8.13 7.61
CA SER A 84 -7.00 9.12 8.64
C SER A 84 -5.55 9.61 8.49
N PRO A 85 -5.20 10.83 8.93
CA PRO A 85 -3.86 11.39 8.77
C PRO A 85 -2.75 10.62 9.52
N ASP A 86 -3.11 9.87 10.56
CA ASP A 86 -2.16 9.05 11.32
C ASP A 86 -1.95 7.66 10.71
N LEU A 87 -2.62 7.34 9.60
CA LEU A 87 -2.53 6.04 8.95
C LEU A 87 -1.17 5.85 8.27
N LYS A 88 -0.44 4.83 8.72
CA LYS A 88 0.89 4.47 8.22
C LYS A 88 1.00 2.98 7.95
N VAL A 89 2.00 2.63 7.14
CA VAL A 89 2.46 1.25 6.94
C VAL A 89 3.95 1.17 7.20
N GLU A 90 4.38 0.01 7.71
CA GLU A 90 5.78 -0.32 7.84
C GLU A 90 6.27 -0.98 6.56
N LEU A 91 7.21 -0.33 5.88
CA LEU A 91 7.87 -0.86 4.69
C LEU A 91 9.26 -1.36 5.02
N THR A 92 9.57 -2.57 4.56
CA THR A 92 10.95 -3.07 4.49
C THR A 92 11.24 -3.50 3.07
N TRP A 93 12.43 -3.20 2.56
CA TRP A 93 12.79 -3.58 1.20
C TRP A 93 14.28 -3.82 1.03
N ARG A 94 14.60 -4.56 -0.04
CA ARG A 94 15.97 -4.77 -0.49
C ARG A 94 16.13 -4.26 -1.91
N MET A 95 17.03 -3.30 -2.07
CA MET A 95 17.54 -2.87 -3.37
C MET A 95 18.73 -3.75 -3.74
N GLY A 96 18.83 -4.12 -5.01
CA GLY A 96 19.93 -4.89 -5.55
C GLY A 96 20.18 -4.53 -7.00
N ASP A 97 21.44 -4.27 -7.33
CA ASP A 97 21.87 -3.95 -8.69
C ASP A 97 23.27 -4.47 -9.00
N TRP A 98 23.51 -4.76 -10.27
CA TRP A 98 24.81 -5.15 -10.79
C TRP A 98 25.67 -3.91 -10.99
N THR A 99 26.86 -3.88 -10.39
CA THR A 99 27.77 -2.72 -10.47
C THR A 99 28.59 -2.69 -11.75
N VAL A 100 28.54 -3.77 -12.55
CA VAL A 100 29.26 -3.91 -13.82
C VAL A 100 28.37 -4.60 -14.86
N PRO A 101 28.55 -4.31 -16.16
CA PRO A 101 27.84 -5.01 -17.24
C PRO A 101 28.11 -6.51 -17.22
N TYR A 102 27.09 -7.32 -17.50
CA TYR A 102 27.17 -8.78 -17.45
C TYR A 102 28.28 -9.34 -18.36
N GLU A 103 28.50 -8.74 -19.52
CA GLU A 103 29.51 -9.16 -20.50
C GLU A 103 30.93 -9.16 -19.94
N GLN A 104 31.21 -8.27 -18.98
CA GLN A 104 32.54 -8.17 -18.36
C GLN A 104 32.78 -9.27 -17.32
N ILE A 105 31.71 -9.83 -16.75
CA ILE A 105 31.76 -10.80 -15.64
C ILE A 105 31.22 -12.18 -16.02
N ALA A 106 30.78 -12.37 -17.25
CA ALA A 106 30.22 -13.64 -17.74
C ALA A 106 31.20 -14.83 -17.61
N HIS A 107 32.50 -14.57 -17.51
CA HIS A 107 33.54 -15.58 -17.32
C HIS A 107 33.69 -16.05 -15.86
N LEU A 108 33.13 -15.29 -14.89
CA LEU A 108 33.18 -15.62 -13.47
C LEU A 108 32.07 -16.59 -13.09
N SER A 109 32.30 -17.40 -12.06
CA SER A 109 31.22 -18.18 -11.44
C SER A 109 30.16 -17.27 -10.79
N THR A 110 28.94 -17.77 -10.59
CA THR A 110 27.86 -17.01 -9.93
C THR A 110 28.29 -16.44 -8.57
N ASP A 111 29.03 -17.22 -7.77
CA ASP A 111 29.49 -16.77 -6.44
C ASP A 111 30.50 -15.63 -6.55
N GLU A 112 31.41 -15.67 -7.54
CA GLU A 112 32.35 -14.59 -7.80
C GLU A 112 31.65 -13.34 -8.30
N GLN A 113 30.66 -13.48 -9.19
CA GLN A 113 29.83 -12.37 -9.67
C GLN A 113 29.10 -11.69 -8.50
N LEU A 114 28.42 -12.48 -7.65
CA LEU A 114 27.73 -11.97 -6.47
C LEU A 114 28.69 -11.28 -5.49
N LYS A 115 29.91 -11.81 -5.34
CA LYS A 115 30.91 -11.23 -4.43
C LYS A 115 31.52 -9.93 -4.95
N CYS A 116 31.85 -9.85 -6.24
CA CYS A 116 32.54 -8.68 -6.79
C CYS A 116 31.58 -7.53 -7.11
N CYS A 117 30.37 -7.88 -7.53
CA CYS A 117 29.65 -7.01 -8.45
C CYS A 117 28.15 -6.90 -8.14
N TRP A 118 27.68 -7.56 -7.07
CA TRP A 118 26.30 -7.44 -6.61
C TRP A 118 26.23 -6.58 -5.35
N LYS A 119 25.68 -5.37 -5.50
CA LYS A 119 25.48 -4.46 -4.37
C LYS A 119 24.06 -4.60 -3.85
N VAL A 120 23.92 -4.86 -2.55
CA VAL A 120 22.61 -5.00 -1.88
C VAL A 120 22.49 -3.97 -0.77
N ARG A 121 21.31 -3.33 -0.68
CA ARG A 121 20.94 -2.42 0.40
C ARG A 121 19.63 -2.89 1.02
N ALA A 122 19.61 -3.09 2.33
CA ALA A 122 18.40 -3.42 3.08
C ALA A 122 17.93 -2.18 3.83
N LEU A 123 16.67 -1.82 3.65
CA LEU A 123 16.09 -0.55 4.11
C LEU A 123 14.75 -0.81 4.80
N SER A 124 14.36 0.12 5.66
CA SER A 124 13.08 0.11 6.36
C SER A 124 12.61 1.53 6.63
N LYS A 125 11.29 1.76 6.54
CA LYS A 125 10.66 3.05 6.79
C LYS A 125 9.20 2.89 7.16
N SER A 126 8.76 3.65 8.17
CA SER A 126 7.33 3.88 8.43
C SER A 126 6.84 5.00 7.51
N VAL A 127 5.84 4.74 6.68
CA VAL A 127 5.39 5.65 5.62
C VAL A 127 3.90 5.94 5.77
N SER A 128 3.52 7.22 5.75
CA SER A 128 2.11 7.62 5.70
C SER A 128 1.46 7.18 4.40
N ILE A 129 0.20 6.73 4.49
CA ILE A 129 -0.62 6.46 3.32
C ILE A 129 -1.26 7.79 2.90
N GLU A 130 -1.19 8.11 1.61
CA GLU A 130 -1.88 9.26 1.05
C GLU A 130 -3.41 9.13 1.19
N PRO A 131 -4.17 10.24 1.25
CA PRO A 131 -5.62 10.21 1.39
C PRO A 131 -6.30 9.33 0.35
N TYR A 132 -7.28 8.54 0.79
CA TYR A 132 -8.15 7.75 -0.08
C TYR A 132 -9.59 7.75 0.41
N GLU A 133 -10.51 7.60 -0.54
CA GLU A 133 -11.95 7.50 -0.30
C GLU A 133 -12.43 6.07 -0.52
N ALA A 134 -13.49 5.66 0.19
CA ALA A 134 -13.98 4.29 0.16
C ALA A 134 -14.44 3.82 -1.24
N ASP A 135 -14.91 4.73 -2.09
CA ASP A 135 -15.41 4.45 -3.45
C ASP A 135 -14.29 4.34 -4.51
N THR A 136 -13.12 4.88 -4.20
CA THR A 136 -11.92 4.84 -5.05
C THR A 136 -10.85 3.88 -4.52
N MET A 137 -11.09 3.31 -3.33
CA MET A 137 -10.27 2.27 -2.72
C MET A 137 -10.08 1.10 -3.69
N GLY A 138 -8.83 0.63 -3.79
CA GLY A 138 -8.42 -0.50 -4.59
C GLY A 138 -7.17 -1.11 -3.99
N SER A 139 -6.13 -1.31 -4.78
CA SER A 139 -4.85 -1.83 -4.29
C SER A 139 -4.07 -0.77 -3.51
N LEU A 140 -3.30 -1.19 -2.51
CA LEU A 140 -2.22 -0.38 -1.95
C LEU A 140 -1.05 -0.38 -2.95
N GLN A 141 -0.62 0.81 -3.35
CA GLN A 141 0.38 1.02 -4.37
C GLN A 141 1.63 1.66 -3.75
N VAL A 142 2.77 0.97 -3.83
CA VAL A 142 4.05 1.42 -3.27
C VAL A 142 4.93 1.98 -4.38
N PHE A 143 5.39 3.21 -4.20
CA PHE A 143 6.22 3.92 -5.15
C PHE A 143 7.62 4.04 -4.56
N PHE A 144 8.59 3.35 -5.15
CA PHE A 144 10.00 3.49 -4.83
C PHE A 144 10.58 4.63 -5.68
N LEU A 145 10.98 5.71 -5.03
CA LEU A 145 11.49 6.92 -5.65
C LEU A 145 13.01 7.05 -5.42
N PRO A 146 13.71 7.91 -6.18
CA PRO A 146 15.11 8.23 -5.91
C PRO A 146 15.35 8.66 -4.46
N GLU A 147 16.60 8.54 -4.00
CA GLU A 147 17.01 8.91 -2.63
C GLU A 147 16.29 8.13 -1.51
N ASP A 148 15.84 6.90 -1.83
CA ASP A 148 15.11 6.02 -0.91
C ASP A 148 13.81 6.67 -0.37
N GLU A 149 13.22 7.62 -1.11
CA GLU A 149 11.89 8.15 -0.85
C GLU A 149 10.82 7.12 -1.24
N ILE A 150 9.74 7.06 -0.45
CA ILE A 150 8.61 6.16 -0.69
C ILE A 150 7.32 6.96 -0.61
N LYS A 151 6.42 6.75 -1.57
CA LYS A 151 5.02 7.19 -1.49
C LYS A 151 4.09 5.98 -1.54
N VAL A 152 3.00 6.05 -0.79
CA VAL A 152 2.01 4.97 -0.70
C VAL A 152 0.64 5.53 -1.02
N TRP A 153 0.02 5.00 -2.07
CA TRP A 153 -1.33 5.34 -2.49
C TRP A 153 -2.27 4.17 -2.29
N VAL A 154 -3.57 4.45 -2.20
CA VAL A 154 -4.61 3.41 -2.31
C VAL A 154 -5.57 3.83 -3.41
N SER A 155 -5.64 3.03 -4.48
CA SER A 155 -6.49 3.36 -5.62
C SER A 155 -6.87 2.13 -6.43
N LYS A 156 -8.07 2.16 -7.01
CA LYS A 156 -8.53 1.22 -8.03
C LYS A 156 -8.01 1.51 -9.44
N TYR A 157 -7.42 2.68 -9.65
CA TYR A 157 -6.80 3.04 -10.92
C TYR A 157 -5.32 2.67 -10.88
N ASP A 158 -4.76 2.23 -12.00
CA ASP A 158 -3.33 2.06 -12.14
C ASP A 158 -2.65 3.38 -12.55
N LEU A 159 -1.32 3.41 -12.53
CA LEU A 159 -0.57 4.57 -13.00
C LEU A 159 -0.88 4.94 -14.45
N GLY A 160 -0.70 6.22 -14.80
CA GLY A 160 -1.04 6.74 -16.13
C GLY A 160 -2.54 6.89 -16.41
N HIS A 161 -3.43 6.38 -15.56
CA HIS A 161 -4.87 6.67 -15.66
C HIS A 161 -5.17 8.08 -15.16
N GLU A 162 -6.02 8.84 -15.88
CA GLU A 162 -6.32 10.25 -15.59
C GLU A 162 -6.87 10.49 -14.17
N LYS A 163 -7.59 9.51 -13.63
CA LYS A 163 -8.17 9.56 -12.27
C LYS A 163 -7.25 9.03 -11.17
N HIS A 164 -6.02 8.61 -11.50
CA HIS A 164 -5.09 8.18 -10.48
C HIS A 164 -4.65 9.38 -9.62
N PRO A 165 -4.78 9.32 -8.28
CA PRO A 165 -4.57 10.49 -7.42
C PRO A 165 -3.14 11.03 -7.42
N SER A 166 -2.13 10.22 -7.79
CA SER A 166 -0.75 10.70 -7.93
C SER A 166 -0.51 11.60 -9.15
N GLY A 167 -1.34 11.50 -10.19
CA GLY A 167 -1.12 12.15 -11.48
C GLY A 167 0.19 11.74 -12.20
N MET A 168 0.89 10.72 -11.72
CA MET A 168 2.18 10.32 -12.29
C MET A 168 2.01 9.35 -13.47
N PRO A 169 2.90 9.41 -14.48
CA PRO A 169 2.99 8.37 -15.49
C PRO A 169 3.62 7.10 -14.92
N TYR A 170 3.61 6.03 -15.70
CA TYR A 170 4.43 4.86 -15.40
C TYR A 170 5.93 5.23 -15.34
N PRO A 171 6.73 4.52 -14.52
CA PRO A 171 8.18 4.65 -14.55
C PRO A 171 8.74 4.46 -15.96
N GLN A 172 9.75 5.24 -16.32
CA GLN A 172 10.41 5.17 -17.62
C GLN A 172 11.92 5.21 -17.42
N HIS A 173 12.64 4.49 -18.27
CA HIS A 173 14.09 4.62 -18.35
C HIS A 173 14.46 6.06 -18.76
N PRO A 174 15.48 6.67 -18.15
CA PRO A 174 15.97 7.97 -18.57
C PRO A 174 16.35 7.92 -20.05
N VAL A 175 15.79 8.82 -20.86
CA VAL A 175 16.18 8.95 -22.25
C VAL A 175 17.59 9.55 -22.28
N VAL A 176 18.60 8.76 -22.64
CA VAL A 176 19.95 9.27 -22.88
C VAL A 176 19.91 10.11 -24.15
N PRO A 177 20.22 11.42 -24.12
CA PRO A 177 20.18 12.25 -25.31
C PRO A 177 21.15 11.73 -26.37
N LEU A 178 20.73 11.63 -27.64
CA LEU A 178 21.59 11.13 -28.73
C LEU A 178 22.93 11.89 -28.85
N SER A 179 22.97 13.16 -28.43
CA SER A 179 24.18 13.97 -28.44
C SER A 179 25.31 13.41 -27.57
N THR A 180 25.00 12.75 -26.44
CA THR A 180 26.02 12.16 -25.56
C THR A 180 26.61 10.86 -26.11
N LEU A 181 25.90 10.16 -27.01
CA LEU A 181 26.39 8.96 -27.69
C LEU A 181 27.37 9.30 -28.82
N SER A 182 27.28 10.49 -29.42
CA SER A 182 28.22 10.91 -30.48
C SER A 182 29.64 11.15 -29.95
N HIS A 183 29.77 11.72 -28.75
CA HIS A 183 31.08 12.03 -28.14
C HIS A 183 31.85 10.80 -27.66
N SER A 184 31.18 9.66 -27.41
CA SER A 184 31.87 8.43 -27.00
C SER A 184 32.44 7.64 -28.18
N GLN A 185 31.95 7.87 -29.41
CA GLN A 185 32.44 7.17 -30.61
C GLN A 185 33.67 7.82 -31.24
N GLU A 186 33.92 9.12 -31.05
CA GLU A 186 35.11 9.79 -31.62
C GLU A 186 36.40 9.52 -30.82
N SER A 187 36.31 9.11 -29.55
CA SER A 187 37.51 8.84 -28.71
C SER A 187 38.21 7.51 -29.04
N VAL A 188 37.53 6.58 -29.70
CA VAL A 188 38.05 5.20 -29.92
C VAL A 188 38.94 5.10 -31.18
N HIS A 189 38.99 6.13 -32.03
CA HIS A 189 39.75 6.08 -33.30
C HIS A 189 40.98 7.01 -33.37
N GLY A 190 41.41 7.57 -32.25
CA GLY A 190 42.57 8.47 -32.17
C GLY A 190 43.70 7.93 -31.30
N ARG A 191 44.39 6.88 -31.73
CA ARG A 191 45.80 6.62 -31.35
C ARG A 191 46.48 5.59 -32.24
#